data_AF-A0A1S5WJ03-F1
#
_entry.id   AF-A0A1S5WJ03-F1
#
_cell.length_a   1.000
_cell.length_b   1.000
_cell.length_c   1.000
_cell.angle_alpha   90.00
_cell.angle_beta   90.00
_cell.angle_gamma   90.00
#
_symmetry.space_group_name_H-M   'P 1'
#
loop_
_entity.id
_entity.type
_entity.pdbx_description
1 polymer ?
#
loop_
_entity_poly.entity_id
_entity_poly.type
_entity_poly.pdbx_seq_one_letter_code
_entity_poly.pdbx_strand_id
1 'polypeptide(L)'
;IFHYQCGHCKAMNSVIQAIVKQNKNLRVVFKELPIFGGQSQYAAKVSLAAAKQGKYYAFHDALLSVDGQLSEQITLQTAEKVGLNVAQLKKDMDNPAIQKQLR
;
A
#
# COMPACT_ATOMS: atom_id res chain seq x y z
N ILE A 1 -2.87 11.21 -3.63
CA ILE A 1 -4.01 10.26 -3.60
C ILE A 1 -3.72 9.18 -4.63
N PHE A 2 -3.95 7.90 -4.33
CA PHE A 2 -3.59 6.81 -5.25
C PHE A 2 -4.46 5.56 -5.03
N HIS A 3 -4.36 4.62 -5.98
CA HIS A 3 -5.04 3.34 -5.96
C HIS A 3 -4.16 2.23 -6.53
N TYR A 4 -4.04 1.09 -5.84
CA TYR A 4 -3.09 0.03 -6.25
C TYR A 4 -3.40 -0.66 -7.57
N GLN A 5 -4.66 -0.69 -8.01
CA GLN A 5 -5.04 -1.27 -9.32
C GLN A 5 -5.12 -0.23 -10.44
N CYS A 6 -4.79 1.05 -10.19
CA CYS A 6 -4.85 2.09 -11.22
C CYS A 6 -3.55 2.09 -12.04
N GLY A 7 -3.65 1.86 -13.35
CA GLY A 7 -2.49 1.83 -14.24
C GLY A 7 -1.66 3.12 -14.21
N HIS A 8 -2.30 4.29 -14.16
CA HIS A 8 -1.59 5.56 -14.02
C HIS A 8 -0.90 5.69 -12.66
N CYS A 9 -1.50 5.21 -11.57
CA CYS A 9 -0.84 5.21 -10.26
C CYS A 9 0.40 4.32 -10.25
N LYS A 10 0.36 3.15 -10.90
CA LYS A 10 1.52 2.27 -11.06
C LYS A 10 2.63 2.95 -11.86
N ALA A 11 2.29 3.57 -12.99
CA ALA A 11 3.25 4.30 -13.81
C ALA A 11 3.88 5.50 -13.07
N MET A 12 3.09 6.20 -12.25
CA MET A 12 3.55 7.37 -11.49
C MET A 12 4.48 7.01 -10.33
N ASN A 13 4.46 5.76 -9.84
CA ASN A 13 5.30 5.32 -8.73
C ASN A 13 6.80 5.58 -9.00
N SER A 14 7.29 5.21 -10.18
CA SER A 14 8.70 5.42 -10.56
C SER A 14 9.07 6.90 -10.66
N VAL A 15 8.15 7.74 -11.13
CA VAL A 15 8.33 9.20 -11.21
C VAL A 15 8.43 9.80 -9.81
N ILE A 16 7.52 9.44 -8.90
CA ILE A 16 7.55 9.92 -7.51
C ILE A 16 8.84 9.48 -6.82
N GLN A 17 9.28 8.24 -7.03
CA GLN A 17 10.56 7.75 -6.50
C GLN A 17 11.76 8.57 -6.99
N ALA A 18 11.79 8.92 -8.27
CA ALA A 18 12.86 9.74 -8.83
C ALA A 18 12.89 11.13 -8.18
N ILE A 19 11.72 11.77 -8.02
CA ILE A 19 11.60 13.10 -7.40
C ILE A 19 12.05 13.06 -5.93
N VAL A 20 11.60 12.06 -5.17
CA VAL A 20 11.98 11.89 -3.75
C VAL A 20 13.49 11.68 -3.59
N LYS A 21 14.12 10.92 -4.50
CA LYS A 21 15.58 10.72 -4.51
C LYS A 21 16.35 12.01 -4.78
N GLN A 22 15.82 12.89 -5.63
CA GLN A 22 16.48 14.14 -6.03
C GLN A 22 16.28 15.27 -5.02
N ASN A 23 15.18 15.27 -4.25
CA ASN A 23 14.85 16.36 -3.35
C ASN A 23 14.67 15.87 -1.90
N LYS A 24 15.72 16.04 -1.09
CA LYS A 24 15.73 15.66 0.34
C LYS A 24 14.80 16.51 1.22
N ASN A 25 14.37 17.67 0.75
CA ASN A 25 13.44 18.55 1.48
C ASN A 25 11.97 18.28 1.13
N LEU A 26 11.70 17.32 0.23
CA LEU A 26 10.34 16.96 -0.16
C LEU A 26 9.70 16.05 0.89
N ARG A 27 8.48 16.39 1.31
CA ARG A 27 7.61 15.52 2.09
C ARG A 27 6.48 14.99 1.22
N VAL A 28 6.37 13.67 1.13
CA VAL A 28 5.28 13.00 0.41
C VAL A 28 4.27 12.47 1.42
N VAL A 29 2.98 12.74 1.17
CA VAL A 29 1.87 12.22 1.97
C VAL A 29 1.02 11.32 1.08
N PHE A 30 0.96 10.04 1.45
CA PHE A 30 0.18 9.03 0.76
C PHE A 30 -1.24 8.97 1.35
N LYS A 31 -2.27 9.16 0.51
CA LYS A 31 -3.68 8.98 0.87
C LYS A 31 -4.28 7.90 -0.01
N GLU A 32 -4.65 6.80 0.63
CA GLU A 32 -5.32 5.64 0.03
C GLU A 32 -6.70 6.01 -0.51
N LEU A 33 -7.04 5.56 -1.72
CA LEU A 33 -8.35 5.71 -2.34
C LEU A 33 -8.82 4.36 -2.94
N PRO A 34 -9.33 3.43 -2.12
CA PRO A 34 -9.75 2.10 -2.58
C PRO A 34 -11.14 2.12 -3.25
N ILE A 35 -11.20 2.46 -4.54
CA ILE A 35 -12.48 2.63 -5.28
C ILE A 35 -12.95 1.43 -6.13
N PHE A 36 -12.08 0.45 -6.42
CA PHE A 36 -12.44 -0.71 -7.27
C PHE A 36 -12.92 -1.94 -6.47
N GLY A 37 -13.64 -1.72 -5.37
CA GLY A 37 -14.30 -2.78 -4.60
C GLY A 37 -13.42 -3.45 -3.54
N GLY A 38 -13.82 -4.67 -3.13
CA GLY A 38 -13.31 -5.35 -1.93
C GLY A 38 -11.79 -5.60 -1.94
N GLN A 39 -11.25 -6.04 -3.08
CA GLN A 39 -9.80 -6.31 -3.19
C GLN A 39 -8.95 -5.05 -3.00
N SER A 40 -9.43 -3.92 -3.50
CA SER A 40 -8.77 -2.64 -3.29
C SER A 40 -8.83 -2.16 -1.85
N GLN A 41 -9.98 -2.35 -1.19
CA GLN A 41 -10.13 -2.03 0.23
C GLN A 41 -9.22 -2.91 1.09
N TYR A 42 -9.11 -4.20 0.75
CA TYR A 42 -8.21 -5.13 1.39
C TYR A 42 -6.74 -4.68 1.25
N ALA A 43 -6.29 -4.40 0.03
CA ALA A 43 -4.95 -3.87 -0.24
C ALA A 43 -4.64 -2.59 0.56
N ALA A 44 -5.59 -1.65 0.63
CA ALA A 44 -5.42 -0.43 1.41
C ALA A 44 -5.33 -0.72 2.92
N LYS A 45 -6.15 -1.64 3.46
CA LYS A 45 -6.07 -2.07 4.86
C LYS A 45 -4.73 -2.71 5.20
N VAL A 46 -4.25 -3.62 4.36
CA VAL A 46 -2.93 -4.26 4.55
C VAL A 46 -1.82 -3.21 4.52
N SER A 47 -1.91 -2.23 3.62
CA SER A 47 -0.93 -1.15 3.52
C SER A 47 -0.88 -0.31 4.79
N LEU A 48 -2.04 0.12 5.29
CA LEU A 48 -2.12 0.88 6.54
C LEU A 48 -1.69 0.04 7.76
N ALA A 49 -1.96 -1.27 7.76
CA ALA A 49 -1.44 -2.18 8.78
C ALA A 49 0.09 -2.33 8.71
N ALA A 50 0.67 -2.35 7.51
CA ALA A 50 2.12 -2.40 7.31
C ALA A 50 2.83 -1.15 7.87
N ALA A 51 2.14 -0.01 7.96
CA ALA A 51 2.67 1.19 8.61
C ALA A 51 2.98 0.97 10.10
N LYS A 52 2.21 0.14 10.80
CA LYS A 52 2.45 -0.19 12.22
C LYS A 52 3.71 -1.04 12.42
N GLN A 53 4.17 -1.70 11.36
CA GLN A 53 5.43 -2.45 11.36
C GLN A 53 6.59 -1.65 10.74
N GLY A 54 6.40 -0.36 10.45
CA GLY A 54 7.43 0.52 9.87
C GLY A 54 7.75 0.24 8.40
N LYS A 55 6.96 -0.59 7.71
CA LYS A 55 7.22 -1.05 6.33
C LYS A 55 6.17 -0.58 5.31
N TYR A 56 5.44 0.50 5.61
CA TYR A 56 4.44 1.06 4.71
C TYR A 56 5.00 1.31 3.31
N TYR A 57 6.09 2.06 3.21
CA TYR A 57 6.62 2.50 1.91
C TYR A 57 7.17 1.32 1.10
N ALA A 58 7.89 0.40 1.74
CA ALA A 58 8.40 -0.81 1.08
C ALA A 58 7.26 -1.68 0.55
N PHE A 59 6.18 -1.82 1.32
CA PHE A 59 5.00 -2.55 0.88
C PHE A 59 4.23 -1.84 -0.22
N HIS A 60 4.04 -0.52 -0.10
CA HIS A 60 3.38 0.33 -1.09
C HIS A 60 4.05 0.22 -2.45
N ASP A 61 5.39 0.32 -2.47
CA ASP A 61 6.19 0.17 -3.69
C ASP A 61 6.02 -1.22 -4.30
N ALA A 62 6.23 -2.27 -3.49
CA ALA A 62 6.11 -3.65 -3.95
C ALA A 62 4.71 -3.97 -4.49
N LEU A 63 3.66 -3.43 -3.87
CA LEU A 63 2.27 -3.67 -4.28
C LEU A 63 1.91 -2.92 -5.57
N LEU A 64 2.46 -1.72 -5.80
CA LEU A 64 2.32 -1.00 -7.07
C LEU A 64 3.09 -1.67 -8.22
N SER A 65 4.15 -2.42 -7.92
CA SER A 65 4.91 -3.22 -8.88
C SER A 65 4.29 -4.57 -9.23
N VAL A 66 3.17 -4.97 -8.61
CA VAL A 66 2.48 -6.21 -8.98
C VAL A 66 1.82 -6.05 -10.34
N ASP A 67 2.12 -6.96 -11.26
CA ASP A 67 1.42 -7.07 -12.54
C ASP A 67 0.07 -7.79 -12.39
N GLY A 68 -0.91 -7.35 -13.18
CA GLY A 68 -2.25 -7.94 -13.18
C GLY A 68 -3.15 -7.48 -12.02
N GLN A 69 -4.19 -8.27 -11.77
CA GLN A 69 -5.25 -7.98 -10.80
C GLN A 69 -4.84 -8.39 -9.39
N LEU A 70 -5.10 -7.51 -8.41
CA LEU A 70 -4.84 -7.83 -7.01
C LEU A 70 -5.92 -8.77 -6.45
N SER A 71 -5.45 -9.72 -5.65
CA SER A 71 -6.25 -10.55 -4.77
C SER A 71 -5.72 -10.43 -3.33
N GLU A 72 -6.50 -10.88 -2.35
CA GLU A 72 -6.07 -10.95 -0.96
C GLU A 72 -4.79 -11.79 -0.82
N GLN A 73 -4.73 -12.92 -1.53
CA GLN A 73 -3.57 -13.80 -1.56
C GLN A 73 -2.33 -13.09 -2.10
N ILE A 74 -2.43 -12.42 -3.26
CA ILE A 74 -1.30 -11.69 -3.84
C ILE A 74 -0.84 -10.57 -2.91
N THR A 75 -1.79 -9.87 -2.29
CA THR A 75 -1.50 -8.79 -1.33
C THR A 75 -0.70 -9.32 -0.13
N LEU A 76 -1.12 -10.45 0.46
CA LEU A 76 -0.41 -11.07 1.58
C LEU A 76 0.95 -11.64 1.18
N GLN A 77 1.06 -12.29 0.02
CA GLN A 77 2.34 -12.79 -0.50
C GLN A 77 3.33 -11.65 -0.73
N THR A 78 2.88 -10.51 -1.26
CA THR A 78 3.71 -9.32 -1.39
C THR A 78 4.14 -8.78 -0.03
N ALA A 79 3.28 -8.86 0.99
CA ALA A 79 3.61 -8.46 2.34
C ALA A 79 4.71 -9.35 2.95
N GLU A 80 4.61 -10.66 2.76
CA GLU A 80 5.64 -11.63 3.19
C GLU A 80 6.98 -11.36 2.50
N LYS A 81 6.97 -11.07 1.19
CA LYS A 81 8.18 -10.77 0.42
C LYS A 81 8.93 -9.54 0.93
N VAL A 82 8.22 -8.53 1.44
CA VAL A 82 8.84 -7.35 2.09
C VAL A 82 9.16 -7.59 3.58
N GLY A 83 8.95 -8.82 4.06
CA GLY A 83 9.26 -9.27 5.42
C GLY A 83 8.29 -8.73 6.47
N LEU A 84 7.03 -8.50 6.13
CA LEU A 84 5.99 -8.18 7.10
C LEU A 84 5.54 -9.46 7.82
N ASN A 85 5.19 -9.32 9.11
CA ASN A 85 4.54 -10.39 9.85
C ASN A 85 3.05 -10.42 9.47
N VAL A 86 2.66 -11.42 8.69
CA VAL A 86 1.27 -11.60 8.22
C VAL A 86 0.29 -11.86 9.35
N ALA A 87 0.68 -12.59 10.38
CA ALA A 87 -0.20 -12.84 11.53
C ALA A 87 -0.51 -11.53 12.26
N GLN A 88 0.47 -10.65 12.40
CA GLN A 88 0.27 -9.31 12.93
C GLN A 88 -0.56 -8.43 11.99
N LEU A 89 -0.30 -8.45 10.67
CA LEU A 89 -1.09 -7.70 9.68
C LEU A 89 -2.57 -8.04 9.78
N LYS A 90 -2.92 -9.33 9.84
CA LYS A 90 -4.31 -9.79 9.96
C LYS A 90 -5.01 -9.20 11.18
N LYS A 91 -4.34 -9.14 12.33
CA LYS A 91 -4.88 -8.49 13.54
C LYS A 91 -4.97 -6.98 13.40
N ASP A 92 -3.98 -6.37 12.77
CA ASP A 92 -3.86 -4.92 12.68
C ASP A 92 -4.85 -4.29 11.70
N MET A 93 -5.23 -5.02 10.65
CA MET A 93 -6.22 -4.59 9.64
C MET A 93 -7.61 -4.29 10.23
N ASP A 94 -7.98 -4.96 11.32
CA ASP A 94 -9.28 -4.78 12.00
C ASP A 94 -9.29 -3.56 12.92
N ASN A 95 -8.18 -2.84 13.03
CA ASN A 95 -8.10 -1.66 13.89
C ASN A 95 -9.03 -0.54 13.38
N PRO A 96 -9.95 -0.01 14.21
CA PRO A 96 -10.88 1.05 13.80
C PRO A 96 -10.21 2.31 13.24
N ALA A 97 -8.98 2.60 13.65
CA ALA A 97 -8.21 3.73 13.13
C ALA A 97 -7.89 3.59 11.63
N ILE A 98 -7.63 2.37 11.15
CA ILE A 98 -7.42 2.09 9.72
C ILE A 98 -8.71 2.38 8.96
N GLN A 99 -9.84 1.92 9.48
CA GLN A 99 -11.12 2.15 8.83
C GLN A 99 -11.52 3.62 8.78
N LYS A 100 -11.09 4.42 9.77
CA LYS A 100 -11.25 5.88 9.75
C LYS A 100 -10.40 6.56 8.67
N GLN A 101 -9.22 6.04 8.36
CA GLN A 101 -8.35 6.60 7.32
C GLN A 101 -8.83 6.31 5.90
N LEU A 102 -9.65 5.27 5.72
CA LEU A 102 -10.27 4.90 4.44
C LEU A 102 -11.63 5.56 4.19
N ARG A 103 -12.11 6.37 5.14
CA ARG A 103 -13.28 7.24 5.00
C ARG A 103 -12.88 8.64 4.56
#